data_AF-A0A248LB95-F1
#
_entry.id   AF-A0A248LB95-F1
#
_cell.length_a   1.000
_cell.length_b   1.000
_cell.length_c   1.000
_cell.angle_alpha   90.00
_cell.angle_beta   90.00
_cell.angle_gamma   90.00
#
_symmetry.space_group_name_H-M   'P 1'
#
loop_
_entity.id
_entity.type
_entity.pdbx_description
1 polymer ?
#
loop_
_entity_poly.entity_id
_entity_poly.type
_entity_poly.pdbx_seq_one_letter_code
_entity_poly.pdbx_strand_id
1 'polypeptide(L)'
;MSMNQENRHVLVANKLLIAMSGLTRWTKRQEGFLYEQHHYNIPKPFLDLKWTKSRIRHLLTLLSHCDDQGIISLVENDMLANYARTSVRSLHNNLRLFESVGLIRYSVHFSGVVTIELIDYLENYRDLFEEADTHRSKTGYTSLWCGMVRQLMDIDHVNILRVALRALVQVERDIHVQSQDKATLTYDEVRGFLPRYCGHRLAVKGMLDQLSRFFNVHLVENTKDFLSALKENAALKRRMHTVTRPLMFHVKLEAQVDSKKIRETERASTLISWFDLREVARDYIDFDRLEVSSSSLQSLSDTYGFTACDEVLRAIRNDFHQYGELLQESDIYQLFFESPILYLNERLRRHTEKLAIA
;
A
#
# COMPACT_ATOMS: atom_id res chain seq x y z
N MET A 1 -23.64 -9.97 6.30
CA MET A 1 -22.40 -9.59 7.01
C MET A 1 -21.65 -8.65 6.08
N SER A 2 -21.58 -7.36 6.42
CA SER A 2 -20.87 -6.35 5.64
C SER A 2 -19.39 -6.43 6.00
N MET A 3 -18.53 -6.81 5.05
CA MET A 3 -17.08 -6.75 5.26
C MET A 3 -16.59 -5.31 5.05
N ASN A 4 -16.61 -4.52 6.11
CA ASN A 4 -16.18 -3.11 6.11
C ASN A 4 -14.76 -2.93 6.65
N GLN A 5 -13.86 -3.89 6.41
CA GLN A 5 -12.49 -3.80 6.91
C GLN A 5 -11.57 -3.14 5.88
N GLU A 6 -10.81 -2.14 6.32
CA GLU A 6 -9.69 -1.54 5.60
C GLU A 6 -8.39 -2.14 6.14
N ASN A 7 -7.54 -2.62 5.24
CA ASN A 7 -6.22 -3.15 5.58
C ASN A 7 -5.34 -2.03 6.15
N ARG A 8 -4.64 -2.31 7.25
CA ARG A 8 -3.72 -1.35 7.88
C ARG A 8 -2.59 -0.95 6.94
N HIS A 9 -2.00 -1.93 6.25
CA HIS A 9 -0.97 -1.74 5.23
C HIS A 9 -1.43 -2.34 3.90
N VAL A 10 -1.45 -1.51 2.87
CA VAL A 10 -1.90 -1.84 1.53
C VAL A 10 -0.68 -2.10 0.66
N LEU A 11 -0.53 -3.35 0.23
CA LEU A 11 0.56 -3.73 -0.68
C LEU A 11 0.16 -3.42 -2.11
N VAL A 12 0.94 -2.58 -2.79
CA VAL A 12 0.69 -2.17 -4.17
C VAL A 12 1.91 -2.43 -5.03
N ALA A 13 1.78 -3.23 -6.08
CA ALA A 13 2.83 -3.49 -7.04
C ALA A 13 3.38 -2.19 -7.64
N ASN A 14 4.71 -2.08 -7.74
CA ASN A 14 5.37 -0.88 -8.28
C ASN A 14 4.96 -0.64 -9.73
N LYS A 15 4.83 -1.71 -10.52
CA LYS A 15 4.31 -1.64 -11.90
C LYS A 15 2.94 -0.97 -11.99
N LEU A 16 2.08 -1.15 -10.99
CA LEU A 16 0.76 -0.55 -10.93
C LEU A 16 0.83 0.95 -10.61
N LEU A 17 1.62 1.35 -9.62
CA LEU A 17 1.86 2.76 -9.30
C LEU A 17 2.48 3.51 -10.51
N ILE A 18 3.36 2.86 -11.25
CA ILE A 18 3.96 3.38 -12.49
C ILE A 18 2.91 3.51 -13.60
N ALA A 19 2.07 2.49 -13.82
CA ALA A 19 0.99 2.56 -14.81
C ALA A 19 0.01 3.71 -14.50
N MET A 20 -0.44 3.81 -13.25
CA MET A 20 -1.38 4.85 -12.79
C MET A 20 -0.80 6.26 -12.86
N SER A 21 0.49 6.42 -12.60
CA SER A 21 1.18 7.71 -12.71
C SER A 21 1.41 8.19 -14.15
N GLY A 22 1.24 7.29 -15.12
CA GLY A 22 1.52 7.52 -16.54
C GLY A 22 2.94 7.12 -16.89
N LEU A 23 3.12 6.54 -18.08
CA LEU A 23 4.44 6.11 -18.55
C LEU A 23 5.27 7.28 -19.06
N THR A 24 6.57 7.21 -18.84
CA THR A 24 7.51 8.18 -19.42
C THR A 24 7.50 8.08 -20.94
N ARG A 25 7.49 9.23 -21.60
CA ARG A 25 7.61 9.34 -23.06
C ARG A 25 9.05 9.28 -23.54
N TRP A 26 10.01 9.30 -22.63
CA TRP A 26 11.43 9.34 -22.96
C TRP A 26 12.02 7.96 -22.86
N THR A 27 11.98 7.27 -23.99
CA THR A 27 12.39 5.89 -24.11
C THR A 27 13.85 5.76 -24.52
N LYS A 28 14.46 6.82 -25.10
CA LYS A 28 15.86 6.82 -25.53
C LYS A 28 16.79 7.25 -24.39
N ARG A 29 17.76 6.42 -24.05
CA ARG A 29 18.89 6.71 -23.15
C ARG A 29 20.21 6.52 -23.89
N GLN A 30 21.33 6.95 -23.29
CA GLN A 30 22.65 6.82 -23.92
C GLN A 30 23.04 5.34 -24.16
N GLU A 31 22.66 4.43 -23.25
CA GLU A 31 22.96 2.99 -23.35
C GLU A 31 21.88 2.16 -24.07
N GLY A 32 20.87 2.82 -24.68
CA GLY A 32 19.84 2.13 -25.45
C GLY A 32 18.43 2.64 -25.18
N PHE A 33 17.42 1.83 -25.51
CA PHE A 33 16.02 2.16 -25.26
C PHE A 33 15.50 1.50 -23.98
N LEU A 34 14.93 2.29 -23.08
CA LEU A 34 14.24 1.83 -21.89
C LEU A 34 12.76 2.22 -21.97
N TYR A 35 11.91 1.26 -22.25
CA TYR A 35 10.46 1.43 -22.19
C TYR A 35 9.97 0.98 -20.82
N GLU A 36 9.34 1.88 -20.06
CA GLU A 36 8.86 1.56 -18.70
C GLU A 36 7.88 0.40 -18.69
N GLN A 37 7.03 0.26 -19.71
CA GLN A 37 6.11 -0.88 -19.82
C GLN A 37 6.84 -2.23 -19.81
N HIS A 38 8.02 -2.31 -20.43
CA HIS A 38 8.82 -3.53 -20.47
C HIS A 38 9.68 -3.67 -19.21
N HIS A 39 10.26 -2.57 -18.74
CA HIS A 39 11.06 -2.56 -17.51
C HIS A 39 10.26 -3.01 -16.29
N TYR A 40 9.02 -2.55 -16.18
CA TYR A 40 8.11 -2.90 -15.09
C TYR A 40 7.19 -4.08 -15.40
N ASN A 41 7.34 -4.73 -16.56
CA ASN A 41 6.49 -5.83 -17.00
C ASN A 41 4.98 -5.54 -16.81
N ILE A 42 4.53 -4.37 -17.28
CA ILE A 42 3.16 -3.88 -17.06
C ILE A 42 2.20 -4.65 -17.98
N PRO A 43 1.21 -5.39 -17.43
CA PRO A 43 0.26 -6.14 -18.25
C PRO A 43 -0.60 -5.22 -19.11
N LYS A 44 -0.99 -5.72 -20.29
CA LYS A 44 -1.80 -4.98 -21.27
C LYS A 44 -3.10 -4.37 -20.70
N PRO A 45 -3.89 -5.07 -19.85
CA PRO A 45 -5.07 -4.47 -19.21
C PRO A 45 -4.83 -3.12 -18.52
N PHE A 46 -3.67 -2.94 -17.88
CA PHE A 46 -3.32 -1.68 -17.21
C PHE A 46 -2.88 -0.58 -18.19
N LEU A 47 -2.37 -0.96 -19.37
CA LEU A 47 -1.93 -0.05 -20.42
C LEU A 47 -3.10 0.46 -21.28
N ASP A 48 -4.12 -0.37 -21.47
CA ASP A 48 -5.31 -0.03 -22.25
C ASP A 48 -6.22 0.99 -21.52
N LEU A 49 -5.98 1.21 -20.22
CA LEU A 49 -6.71 2.18 -19.42
C LEU A 49 -6.06 3.57 -19.41
N LYS A 50 -6.88 4.58 -19.70
CA LYS A 50 -6.56 5.96 -19.32
C LYS A 50 -6.78 6.15 -17.81
N TRP A 51 -5.72 6.27 -17.04
CA TRP A 51 -5.81 6.51 -15.59
C TRP A 51 -6.28 7.92 -15.27
N THR A 52 -7.57 8.08 -14.95
CA THR A 52 -8.18 9.31 -14.43
C THR A 52 -8.11 9.33 -12.90
N LYS A 53 -8.40 10.48 -12.28
CA LYS A 53 -8.47 10.62 -10.82
C LYS A 53 -9.35 9.55 -10.17
N SER A 54 -10.59 9.41 -10.62
CA SER A 54 -11.54 8.45 -10.05
C SER A 54 -11.10 6.99 -10.25
N ARG A 55 -10.42 6.67 -11.35
CA ARG A 55 -9.93 5.30 -11.60
C ARG A 55 -8.78 4.93 -10.68
N ILE A 56 -7.81 5.84 -10.51
CA ILE A 56 -6.71 5.67 -9.57
C ILE A 56 -7.26 5.49 -8.15
N ARG A 57 -8.18 6.38 -7.73
CA ARG A 57 -8.79 6.32 -6.41
C ARG A 57 -9.54 5.00 -6.19
N HIS A 58 -10.44 4.61 -7.11
CA HIS A 58 -11.17 3.35 -6.95
C HIS A 58 -10.23 2.14 -6.88
N LEU A 59 -9.19 2.06 -7.73
CA LEU A 59 -8.31 0.90 -7.67
C LEU A 59 -7.56 0.79 -6.33
N LEU A 60 -7.05 1.92 -5.82
CA LEU A 60 -6.42 1.97 -4.50
C LEU A 60 -7.41 1.62 -3.39
N THR A 61 -8.66 2.07 -3.48
CA THR A 61 -9.73 1.67 -2.56
C THR A 61 -9.97 0.18 -2.60
N LEU A 62 -10.09 -0.44 -3.78
CA LEU A 62 -10.27 -1.88 -3.88
C LEU A 62 -9.10 -2.64 -3.23
N LEU A 63 -7.86 -2.20 -3.46
CA LEU A 63 -6.68 -2.80 -2.81
C LEU A 63 -6.66 -2.63 -1.30
N SER A 64 -7.27 -1.56 -0.79
CA SER A 64 -7.33 -1.29 0.65
C SER A 64 -8.37 -2.15 1.36
N HIS A 65 -9.33 -2.75 0.64
CA HIS A 65 -10.43 -3.52 1.20
C HIS A 65 -10.44 -4.99 0.80
N CYS A 66 -9.57 -5.41 -0.12
CA CYS A 66 -9.51 -6.81 -0.52
C CYS A 66 -8.78 -7.66 0.53
N ASP A 67 -9.16 -8.93 0.62
CA ASP A 67 -8.43 -9.92 1.40
C ASP A 67 -7.08 -10.28 0.74
N ASP A 68 -6.40 -11.27 1.32
CA ASP A 68 -5.13 -11.79 0.83
C ASP A 68 -5.22 -12.52 -0.52
N GLN A 69 -6.43 -12.86 -0.96
CA GLN A 69 -6.73 -13.45 -2.27
C GLN A 69 -7.20 -12.40 -3.29
N GLY A 70 -7.33 -11.14 -2.89
CA GLY A 70 -7.79 -10.07 -3.76
C GLY A 70 -9.30 -10.01 -3.92
N ILE A 71 -10.06 -10.55 -2.96
CA ILE A 71 -11.52 -10.57 -2.98
C ILE A 71 -12.07 -9.54 -1.99
N ILE A 72 -13.10 -8.80 -2.41
CA ILE A 72 -13.91 -7.92 -1.57
C ILE A 72 -15.33 -8.48 -1.57
N SER A 73 -15.77 -9.03 -0.45
CA SER A 73 -17.04 -9.77 -0.37
C SER A 73 -18.16 -8.91 0.21
N LEU A 74 -19.31 -8.86 -0.49
CA LEU A 74 -20.58 -8.30 0.01
C LEU A 74 -20.44 -6.87 0.58
N VAL A 75 -19.90 -5.96 -0.23
CA VAL A 75 -19.65 -4.57 0.15
C VAL A 75 -20.66 -3.61 -0.46
N GLU A 76 -21.03 -2.58 0.28
CA GLU A 76 -21.88 -1.49 -0.21
C GLU A 76 -21.12 -0.56 -1.16
N ASN A 77 -21.75 -0.22 -2.28
CA ASN A 77 -21.24 0.72 -3.27
C ASN A 77 -21.00 2.10 -2.68
N ASP A 78 -21.88 2.56 -1.77
CA ASP A 78 -21.74 3.85 -1.10
C ASP A 78 -20.46 3.90 -0.27
N MET A 79 -20.09 2.81 0.43
CA MET A 79 -18.84 2.74 1.19
C MET A 79 -17.63 2.91 0.26
N LEU A 80 -17.54 2.13 -0.82
CA LEU A 80 -16.41 2.22 -1.76
C LEU A 80 -16.33 3.59 -2.44
N ALA A 81 -17.47 4.17 -2.82
CA ALA A 81 -17.52 5.48 -3.45
C ALA A 81 -17.11 6.59 -2.48
N ASN A 82 -17.59 6.54 -1.24
CA ASN A 82 -17.27 7.51 -0.19
C ASN A 82 -15.77 7.45 0.16
N TYR A 83 -15.22 6.26 0.32
CA TYR A 83 -13.79 6.08 0.57
C TYR A 83 -12.95 6.69 -0.55
N ALA A 84 -13.31 6.42 -1.80
CA ALA A 84 -12.62 6.96 -2.98
C ALA A 84 -12.90 8.45 -3.24
N ARG A 85 -13.72 9.11 -2.41
CA ARG A 85 -14.17 10.51 -2.59
C ARG A 85 -14.79 10.72 -3.98
N THR A 86 -15.68 9.81 -4.39
CA THR A 86 -16.42 9.92 -5.67
C THR A 86 -17.91 9.60 -5.51
N SER A 87 -18.67 9.80 -6.58
CA SER A 87 -20.08 9.37 -6.64
C SER A 87 -20.20 7.87 -6.94
N VAL A 88 -21.25 7.23 -6.42
CA VAL A 88 -21.61 5.84 -6.79
C VAL A 88 -21.71 5.63 -8.30
N ARG A 89 -22.21 6.63 -9.04
CA ARG A 89 -22.23 6.59 -10.51
C ARG A 89 -20.84 6.44 -11.11
N SER A 90 -19.84 7.15 -10.55
CA SER A 90 -18.45 7.06 -10.99
C SER A 90 -17.85 5.71 -10.63
N LEU A 91 -18.21 5.15 -9.47
CA LEU A 91 -17.83 3.79 -9.09
C LEU A 91 -18.35 2.78 -10.10
N HIS A 92 -19.66 2.74 -10.38
CA HIS A 92 -20.25 1.83 -11.35
C HIS A 92 -19.62 1.92 -12.74
N ASN A 93 -19.39 3.15 -13.23
CA ASN A 93 -18.74 3.36 -14.51
C ASN A 93 -17.31 2.80 -14.54
N ASN A 94 -16.56 2.97 -13.46
CA ASN A 94 -15.19 2.48 -13.36
C ASN A 94 -15.14 0.96 -13.15
N LEU A 95 -16.03 0.36 -12.36
CA LEU A 95 -16.11 -1.10 -12.18
C LEU A 95 -16.41 -1.81 -13.50
N ARG A 96 -17.42 -1.35 -14.26
CA ARG A 96 -17.72 -1.88 -15.60
C ARG A 96 -16.53 -1.79 -16.54
N LEU A 97 -15.80 -0.67 -16.49
CA LEU A 97 -14.62 -0.49 -17.32
C LEU A 97 -13.50 -1.44 -16.91
N PHE A 98 -13.20 -1.56 -15.60
CA PHE A 98 -12.19 -2.46 -15.08
C PHE A 98 -12.49 -3.92 -15.43
N GLU A 99 -13.75 -4.33 -15.36
CA GLU A 99 -14.19 -5.66 -15.80
C GLU A 99 -13.99 -5.83 -17.32
N SER A 100 -14.40 -4.86 -18.13
CA SER A 100 -14.30 -4.94 -19.58
C SER A 100 -12.86 -5.08 -20.12
N VAL A 101 -11.86 -4.60 -19.36
CA VAL A 101 -10.44 -4.74 -19.71
C VAL A 101 -9.76 -5.90 -18.99
N GLY A 102 -10.50 -6.67 -18.17
CA GLY A 102 -9.97 -7.83 -17.46
C GLY A 102 -9.12 -7.51 -16.24
N LEU A 103 -9.35 -6.38 -15.55
CA LEU A 103 -8.71 -6.10 -14.26
C LEU A 103 -9.41 -6.74 -13.07
N ILE A 104 -10.73 -6.82 -13.12
CA ILE A 104 -11.57 -7.34 -12.05
C ILE A 104 -12.67 -8.24 -12.61
N ARG A 105 -13.27 -9.06 -11.76
CA ARG A 105 -14.62 -9.58 -11.95
C ARG A 105 -15.49 -9.03 -10.84
N TYR A 106 -16.75 -8.72 -11.11
CA TYR A 106 -17.65 -8.36 -10.01
C TYR A 106 -19.06 -8.88 -10.22
N SER A 107 -19.74 -9.16 -9.12
CA SER A 107 -21.14 -9.58 -9.09
C SER A 107 -21.94 -8.59 -8.25
N VAL A 108 -23.15 -8.29 -8.71
CA VAL A 108 -24.12 -7.48 -7.98
C VAL A 108 -25.13 -8.43 -7.35
N HIS A 109 -25.28 -8.39 -6.03
CA HIS A 109 -26.16 -9.32 -5.31
C HIS A 109 -27.57 -8.74 -5.13
N PHE A 110 -27.64 -7.54 -4.58
CA PHE A 110 -28.87 -6.77 -4.40
C PHE A 110 -28.56 -5.28 -4.50
N SER A 111 -29.58 -4.43 -4.49
CA SER A 111 -29.44 -3.00 -4.74
C SER A 111 -28.35 -2.39 -3.83
N GLY A 112 -27.26 -1.95 -4.45
CA GLY A 112 -26.16 -1.30 -3.73
C GLY A 112 -25.04 -2.22 -3.24
N VAL A 113 -25.15 -3.55 -3.33
CA VAL A 113 -24.14 -4.48 -2.78
C VAL A 113 -23.46 -5.33 -3.85
N VAL A 114 -22.12 -5.39 -3.78
CA VAL A 114 -21.27 -6.07 -4.76
C VAL A 114 -20.24 -6.99 -4.11
N THR A 115 -19.82 -8.03 -4.84
CA THR A 115 -18.57 -8.75 -4.58
C THR A 115 -17.62 -8.49 -5.74
N ILE A 116 -16.36 -8.19 -5.45
CA ILE A 116 -15.33 -7.86 -6.45
C ILE A 116 -14.12 -8.79 -6.25
N GLU A 117 -13.61 -9.36 -7.33
CA GLU A 117 -12.40 -10.16 -7.40
C GLU A 117 -11.37 -9.43 -8.26
N LEU A 118 -10.15 -9.24 -7.74
CA LEU A 118 -9.01 -8.70 -8.49
C LEU A 118 -8.34 -9.81 -9.30
N ILE A 119 -8.35 -9.72 -10.64
CA ILE A 119 -7.86 -10.79 -11.52
C ILE A 119 -6.33 -10.92 -11.43
N ASP A 120 -5.87 -12.14 -11.21
CA ASP A 120 -4.47 -12.51 -10.97
C ASP A 120 -3.84 -11.66 -9.85
N TYR A 121 -4.52 -11.58 -8.70
CA TYR A 121 -4.18 -10.68 -7.58
C TYR A 121 -2.68 -10.67 -7.22
N LEU A 122 -2.11 -11.85 -6.97
CA LEU A 122 -0.71 -11.99 -6.57
C LEU A 122 0.24 -11.41 -7.63
N GLU A 123 0.06 -11.81 -8.89
CA GLU A 123 0.92 -11.34 -9.97
C GLU A 123 0.68 -9.86 -10.24
N ASN A 124 -0.54 -9.45 -10.54
CA ASN A 124 -0.85 -8.13 -11.08
C ASN A 124 -0.77 -7.00 -10.03
N TYR A 125 -1.16 -7.29 -8.79
CA TYR A 125 -1.35 -6.27 -7.76
C TYR A 125 -0.33 -6.36 -6.63
N ARG A 126 0.30 -7.52 -6.40
CA ARG A 126 1.41 -7.68 -5.44
C ARG A 126 2.78 -7.88 -6.09
N ASP A 127 2.83 -8.10 -7.40
CA ASP A 127 4.05 -8.43 -8.16
C ASP A 127 4.75 -9.70 -7.65
N LEU A 128 3.97 -10.67 -7.19
CA LEU A 128 4.45 -11.96 -6.70
C LEU A 128 4.16 -13.03 -7.74
N PHE A 129 5.21 -13.72 -8.16
CA PHE A 129 5.17 -14.84 -9.10
C PHE A 129 5.57 -16.10 -8.36
N GLU A 130 4.79 -17.15 -8.52
CA GLU A 130 5.11 -18.47 -7.96
C GLU A 130 6.20 -19.12 -8.83
N GLU A 131 7.33 -19.48 -8.22
CA GLU A 131 8.44 -20.18 -8.86
C GLU A 131 9.04 -21.19 -7.87
N ALA A 132 8.80 -22.48 -8.13
CA ALA A 132 9.32 -23.61 -7.34
C ALA A 132 9.09 -23.47 -5.82
N ASP A 133 7.82 -23.38 -5.40
CA ASP A 133 7.37 -23.25 -4.00
C ASP A 133 7.86 -21.98 -3.28
N THR A 134 8.42 -21.02 -4.03
CA THR A 134 8.80 -19.70 -3.50
C THR A 134 8.17 -18.59 -4.33
N HIS A 135 7.91 -17.45 -3.69
CA HIS A 135 7.43 -16.27 -4.38
C HIS A 135 8.61 -15.39 -4.78
N ARG A 136 8.70 -15.03 -6.06
CA ARG A 136 9.66 -14.03 -6.54
C ARG A 136 8.95 -12.78 -7.01
N SER A 137 9.59 -11.64 -6.80
CA SER A 137 9.12 -10.35 -7.27
C SER A 137 10.07 -9.79 -8.32
N LYS A 138 9.53 -9.31 -9.44
CA LYS A 138 10.33 -8.76 -10.55
C LYS A 138 10.69 -7.29 -10.33
N THR A 139 9.71 -6.50 -9.90
CA THR A 139 9.76 -5.04 -9.81
C THR A 139 9.48 -4.54 -8.41
N GLY A 140 8.80 -5.35 -7.59
CA GLY A 140 8.48 -5.07 -6.21
C GLY A 140 7.10 -4.55 -5.98
N TYR A 141 6.82 -4.36 -4.70
CA TYR A 141 5.68 -3.64 -4.21
C TYR A 141 6.13 -2.45 -3.36
N THR A 142 5.15 -1.60 -3.07
CA THR A 142 5.21 -0.50 -2.14
C THR A 142 4.16 -0.79 -1.08
N SER A 143 4.56 -0.80 0.20
CA SER A 143 3.62 -0.92 1.32
C SER A 143 3.14 0.48 1.70
N LEU A 144 1.84 0.75 1.57
CA LEU A 144 1.25 2.03 1.92
C LEU A 144 0.39 1.88 3.17
N TRP A 145 0.68 2.64 4.20
CA TRP A 145 -0.19 2.71 5.37
C TRP A 145 -1.57 3.28 4.97
N CYS A 146 -2.66 2.78 5.56
CA CYS A 146 -4.02 3.17 5.21
C CYS A 146 -4.25 4.69 5.26
N GLY A 147 -3.64 5.39 6.22
CA GLY A 147 -3.70 6.85 6.28
C GLY A 147 -3.00 7.56 5.10
N MET A 148 -1.91 6.99 4.55
CA MET A 148 -1.30 7.47 3.31
C MET A 148 -2.25 7.30 2.13
N VAL A 149 -2.95 6.15 2.04
CA VAL A 149 -3.95 5.94 0.99
C VAL A 149 -5.07 6.99 1.09
N ARG A 150 -5.59 7.27 2.30
CA ARG A 150 -6.59 8.32 2.52
C ARG A 150 -6.08 9.70 2.12
N GLN A 151 -4.84 10.06 2.43
CA GLN A 151 -4.23 11.31 1.96
C GLN A 151 -4.17 11.39 0.42
N LEU A 152 -3.87 10.29 -0.27
CA LEU A 152 -3.93 10.25 -1.74
C LEU A 152 -5.35 10.47 -2.27
N MET A 153 -6.38 10.00 -1.55
CA MET A 153 -7.78 10.26 -1.90
C MET A 153 -8.16 11.74 -1.79
N ASP A 154 -7.48 12.52 -0.95
CA ASP A 154 -7.75 13.95 -0.78
C ASP A 154 -7.04 14.82 -1.84
N ILE A 155 -6.14 14.25 -2.66
CA ILE A 155 -5.48 14.97 -3.76
C ILE A 155 -6.46 15.18 -4.93
N ASP A 156 -6.88 16.43 -5.16
CA ASP A 156 -7.91 16.72 -6.15
C ASP A 156 -7.47 16.80 -7.60
N HIS A 157 -6.19 17.09 -7.85
CA HIS A 157 -5.67 17.24 -9.20
C HIS A 157 -4.93 15.97 -9.63
N VAL A 158 -5.40 15.34 -10.71
CA VAL A 158 -4.88 14.03 -11.18
C VAL A 158 -3.37 14.04 -11.41
N ASN A 159 -2.80 15.15 -11.89
CA ASN A 159 -1.35 15.20 -12.14
C ASN A 159 -0.54 15.31 -10.84
N ILE A 160 -1.10 15.90 -9.79
CA ILE A 160 -0.45 15.91 -8.47
C ILE A 160 -0.48 14.49 -7.90
N LEU A 161 -1.61 13.79 -8.04
CA LEU A 161 -1.74 12.39 -7.65
C LEU A 161 -0.71 11.53 -8.41
N ARG A 162 -0.53 11.72 -9.72
CA ARG A 162 0.50 11.02 -10.51
C ARG A 162 1.92 11.26 -9.97
N VAL A 163 2.26 12.49 -9.61
CA VAL A 163 3.56 12.81 -9.02
C VAL A 163 3.72 12.17 -7.64
N ALA A 164 2.67 12.20 -6.80
CA ALA A 164 2.65 11.53 -5.50
C ALA A 164 2.95 10.03 -5.63
N LEU A 165 2.26 9.32 -6.53
CA LEU A 165 2.51 7.90 -6.78
C LEU A 165 3.97 7.63 -7.21
N ARG A 166 4.55 8.49 -8.05
CA ARG A 166 5.96 8.38 -8.47
C ARG A 166 6.94 8.61 -7.32
N ALA A 167 6.64 9.55 -6.43
CA ALA A 167 7.45 9.80 -5.25
C ALA A 167 7.39 8.60 -4.30
N LEU A 168 6.20 8.04 -4.05
CA LEU A 168 6.02 6.87 -3.19
C LEU A 168 6.80 5.65 -3.71
N VAL A 169 6.81 5.37 -5.02
CA VAL A 169 7.63 4.29 -5.60
C VAL A 169 9.14 4.48 -5.33
N GLN A 170 9.62 5.69 -5.08
CA GLN A 170 11.05 5.91 -4.74
C GLN A 170 11.33 5.82 -3.24
N VAL A 171 10.44 6.36 -2.39
CA VAL A 171 10.65 6.39 -0.93
C VAL A 171 10.20 5.10 -0.25
N GLU A 172 9.06 4.54 -0.67
CA GLU A 172 8.33 3.49 0.04
C GLU A 172 8.48 2.11 -0.61
N ARG A 173 9.31 1.99 -1.66
CA ARG A 173 9.59 0.71 -2.31
C ARG A 173 10.12 -0.31 -1.31
N ASP A 174 9.42 -1.44 -1.25
CA ASP A 174 9.69 -2.52 -0.32
C ASP A 174 10.23 -3.73 -1.12
N ILE A 175 11.51 -3.63 -1.49
CA ILE A 175 12.35 -4.79 -1.80
C ILE A 175 13.76 -4.46 -1.31
N HIS A 176 14.48 -5.48 -0.84
CA HIS A 176 15.89 -5.62 -0.45
C HIS A 176 17.01 -4.85 -1.22
N VAL A 177 16.72 -3.81 -2.00
CA VAL A 177 17.70 -3.03 -2.75
C VAL A 177 17.32 -1.55 -2.70
N GLN A 178 17.93 -0.81 -1.77
CA GLN A 178 18.07 0.65 -1.78
C GLN A 178 16.78 1.46 -1.65
N SER A 179 16.10 1.31 -0.51
CA SER A 179 15.19 2.33 0.02
C SER A 179 15.90 3.69 0.07
N GLN A 180 15.36 4.73 -0.57
CA GLN A 180 15.92 6.09 -0.47
C GLN A 180 15.15 6.88 0.59
N ASP A 181 15.86 7.56 1.50
CA ASP A 181 15.25 8.43 2.53
C ASP A 181 14.44 9.60 1.94
N LYS A 182 14.70 9.93 0.67
CA LYS A 182 14.01 10.96 -0.09
C LYS A 182 13.87 10.54 -1.55
N ALA A 183 12.72 10.77 -2.15
CA ALA A 183 12.56 10.67 -3.60
C ALA A 183 13.23 11.87 -4.25
N THR A 184 13.94 11.64 -5.34
CA THR A 184 14.54 12.73 -6.13
C THR A 184 13.96 12.68 -7.53
N LEU A 185 13.10 13.66 -7.82
CA LEU A 185 12.45 13.81 -9.11
C LEU A 185 13.03 15.03 -9.81
N THR A 186 13.65 14.83 -10.95
CA THR A 186 14.10 15.91 -11.82
C THR A 186 12.91 16.51 -12.56
N TYR A 187 12.99 17.79 -12.92
CA TYR A 187 11.97 18.44 -13.77
C TYR A 187 11.67 17.64 -15.02
N ASP A 188 12.75 17.11 -15.59
CA ASP A 188 12.68 16.34 -16.80
C ASP A 188 11.90 15.04 -16.57
N GLU A 189 12.20 14.25 -15.55
CA GLU A 189 11.40 13.06 -15.21
C GLU A 189 9.91 13.38 -15.05
N VAL A 190 9.58 14.44 -14.30
CA VAL A 190 8.19 14.88 -14.09
C VAL A 190 7.52 15.24 -15.43
N ARG A 191 8.21 15.99 -16.28
CA ARG A 191 7.74 16.29 -17.63
C ARG A 191 7.62 15.03 -18.49
N GLY A 192 8.45 14.02 -18.27
CA GLY A 192 8.48 12.77 -19.04
C GLY A 192 7.17 12.00 -18.93
N PHE A 193 6.65 11.81 -17.71
CA PHE A 193 5.44 11.03 -17.43
C PHE A 193 4.13 11.84 -17.40
N LEU A 194 4.19 13.16 -17.17
CA LEU A 194 2.99 13.99 -17.19
C LEU A 194 2.49 14.31 -18.61
N PRO A 195 1.19 14.63 -18.79
CA PRO A 195 0.66 15.11 -20.08
C PRO A 195 1.43 16.29 -20.66
N ARG A 196 1.47 16.44 -22.00
CA ARG A 196 2.31 17.46 -22.68
C ARG A 196 2.00 18.88 -22.21
N TYR A 197 0.73 19.17 -21.95
CA TYR A 197 0.26 20.49 -21.51
C TYR A 197 0.76 20.88 -20.09
N CYS A 198 1.20 19.92 -19.27
CA CYS A 198 1.77 20.19 -17.95
C CYS A 198 3.26 20.54 -17.98
N GLY A 199 3.91 20.45 -19.15
CA GLY A 199 5.36 20.51 -19.29
C GLY A 199 5.98 21.90 -19.19
N HIS A 200 5.26 22.89 -18.63
CA HIS A 200 5.77 24.24 -18.37
C HIS A 200 6.30 24.34 -16.94
N ARG A 201 7.44 25.01 -16.74
CA ARG A 201 8.14 25.09 -15.44
C ARG A 201 7.23 25.57 -14.31
N LEU A 202 6.47 26.65 -14.55
CA LEU A 202 5.55 27.20 -13.53
C LEU A 202 4.42 26.24 -13.18
N ALA A 203 3.91 25.47 -14.15
CA ALA A 203 2.87 24.48 -13.89
C ALA A 203 3.39 23.31 -13.06
N VAL A 204 4.60 22.82 -13.38
CA VAL A 204 5.26 21.79 -12.58
C VAL A 204 5.55 22.28 -11.17
N LYS A 205 6.10 23.50 -11.02
CA LYS A 205 6.35 24.10 -9.70
C LYS A 205 5.05 24.25 -8.90
N GLY A 206 3.99 24.80 -9.48
CA GLY A 206 2.70 24.94 -8.81
C GLY A 206 2.04 23.61 -8.40
N MET A 207 2.21 22.54 -9.19
CA MET A 207 1.77 21.20 -8.78
C MET A 207 2.56 20.66 -7.59
N LEU A 208 3.86 20.95 -7.54
CA LEU A 208 4.75 20.51 -6.46
C LEU A 208 4.57 21.32 -5.18
N ASP A 209 4.25 22.61 -5.30
CA ASP A 209 3.86 23.46 -4.17
C ASP A 209 2.56 22.93 -3.54
N GLN A 210 1.61 22.45 -4.33
CA GLN A 210 0.41 21.79 -3.80
C GLN A 210 0.70 20.41 -3.19
N LEU A 211 1.68 19.69 -3.75
CA LEU A 211 2.16 18.42 -3.19
C LEU A 211 2.79 18.61 -1.80
N SER A 212 3.32 19.80 -1.50
CA SER A 212 3.91 20.12 -0.20
C SER A 212 2.92 20.05 0.98
N ARG A 213 1.60 20.06 0.68
CA ARG A 213 0.54 19.85 1.69
C ARG A 213 0.45 18.41 2.19
N PHE A 214 0.98 17.46 1.43
CA PHE A 214 0.93 16.02 1.71
C PHE A 214 2.31 15.46 2.04
N PHE A 215 3.36 16.07 1.51
CA PHE A 215 4.74 15.59 1.66
C PHE A 215 5.70 16.75 1.92
N ASN A 216 6.85 16.47 2.53
CA ASN A 216 7.89 17.49 2.70
C ASN A 216 8.67 17.65 1.39
N VAL A 217 8.29 18.65 0.58
CA VAL A 217 8.86 18.92 -0.75
C VAL A 217 9.89 20.03 -0.68
N HIS A 218 11.14 19.70 -1.02
CA HIS A 218 12.24 20.67 -1.15
C HIS A 218 12.59 20.88 -2.62
N LEU A 219 12.51 22.12 -3.06
CA LEU A 219 12.85 22.51 -4.43
C LEU A 219 14.32 22.94 -4.53
N VAL A 220 15.05 22.34 -5.46
CA VAL A 220 16.45 22.66 -5.77
C VAL A 220 16.51 23.33 -7.14
N GLU A 221 16.78 24.64 -7.16
CA GLU A 221 16.89 25.45 -8.39
C GLU A 221 18.32 25.96 -8.65
N ASN A 222 19.21 25.91 -7.66
CA ASN A 222 20.56 26.43 -7.77
C ASN A 222 21.54 25.33 -8.21
N THR A 223 22.55 25.71 -8.99
CA THR A 223 23.54 24.75 -9.52
C THR A 223 24.37 24.12 -8.41
N LYS A 224 24.65 24.86 -7.32
CA LYS A 224 25.47 24.36 -6.21
C LYS A 224 24.80 23.20 -5.49
N ASP A 225 23.52 23.33 -5.10
CA ASP A 225 22.84 22.27 -4.34
C ASP A 225 22.44 21.12 -5.27
N PHE A 226 22.19 21.40 -6.56
CA PHE A 226 22.07 20.36 -7.58
C PHE A 226 23.33 19.49 -7.69
N LEU A 227 24.52 20.11 -7.73
CA LEU A 227 25.79 19.38 -7.74
C LEU A 227 26.05 18.65 -6.42
N SER A 228 25.63 19.19 -5.27
CA SER A 228 25.71 18.49 -3.98
C SER A 228 24.88 17.21 -4.00
N ALA A 229 23.63 17.30 -4.44
CA ALA A 229 22.75 16.15 -4.51
C ALA A 229 23.23 15.08 -5.51
N LEU A 230 23.89 15.48 -6.60
CA LEU A 230 24.54 14.55 -7.53
C LEU A 230 25.71 13.79 -6.89
N LYS A 231 26.44 14.41 -5.96
CA LYS A 231 27.51 13.74 -5.21
C LYS A 231 26.93 12.74 -4.21
N GLU A 232 25.83 13.09 -3.56
CA GLU A 232 25.17 12.28 -2.54
C GLU A 232 24.36 11.10 -3.12
N ASN A 233 23.83 11.22 -4.34
CA ASN A 233 22.96 10.21 -4.94
C ASN A 233 23.60 9.56 -6.19
N ALA A 234 24.17 8.36 -6.00
CA ALA A 234 24.79 7.60 -7.08
C ALA A 234 23.83 7.27 -8.24
N ALA A 235 22.54 7.04 -7.97
CA ALA A 235 21.54 6.77 -8.99
C ALA A 235 21.19 8.03 -9.81
N LEU A 236 21.15 9.20 -9.16
CA LEU A 236 21.01 10.49 -9.85
C LEU A 236 22.24 10.78 -10.71
N LYS A 237 23.45 10.53 -10.18
CA LYS A 237 24.72 10.71 -10.91
C LYS A 237 24.77 9.90 -12.21
N ARG A 238 24.35 8.63 -12.18
CA ARG A 238 24.26 7.78 -13.38
C ARG A 238 23.29 8.33 -14.43
N ARG A 239 22.26 9.07 -14.01
CA ARG A 239 21.21 9.61 -14.89
C ARG A 239 21.38 11.11 -15.17
N MET A 240 22.49 11.72 -14.74
CA MET A 240 22.72 13.16 -14.90
C MET A 240 22.62 13.63 -16.36
N HIS A 241 23.03 12.78 -17.31
CA HIS A 241 22.96 13.07 -18.74
C HIS A 241 21.53 13.20 -19.27
N THR A 242 20.52 12.68 -18.56
CA THR A 242 19.10 12.86 -18.92
C THR A 242 18.52 14.16 -18.37
N VAL A 243 19.30 14.90 -17.59
CA VAL A 243 18.87 16.13 -16.93
C VAL A 243 19.35 17.32 -17.77
N THR A 244 18.42 17.91 -18.51
CA THR A 244 18.66 19.07 -19.36
C THR A 244 18.62 20.39 -18.60
N ARG A 245 18.11 20.38 -17.36
CA ARG A 245 17.96 21.56 -16.51
C ARG A 245 18.29 21.24 -15.05
N PRO A 246 19.05 22.08 -14.32
CA PRO A 246 19.36 21.89 -12.91
C PRO A 246 18.15 22.26 -12.03
N LEU A 247 17.03 21.58 -12.26
CA LEU A 247 15.79 21.74 -11.52
C LEU A 247 15.35 20.36 -11.07
N MET A 248 15.32 20.16 -9.76
CA MET A 248 14.90 18.90 -9.16
C MET A 248 14.19 19.16 -7.84
N PHE A 249 13.48 18.15 -7.38
CA PHE A 249 12.68 18.23 -6.17
C PHE A 249 12.95 16.98 -5.34
N HIS A 250 13.18 17.22 -4.06
CA HIS A 250 13.25 16.16 -3.08
C HIS A 250 11.90 16.05 -2.39
N VAL A 251 11.34 14.85 -2.38
CA VAL A 251 10.12 14.55 -1.62
C VAL A 251 10.53 13.64 -0.48
N LYS A 252 10.34 14.11 0.75
CA LYS A 252 10.58 13.35 1.97
C LYS A 252 9.25 13.09 2.67
N LEU A 253 9.10 11.89 3.21
CA LEU A 253 7.98 11.56 4.09
C LEU A 253 8.32 11.98 5.51
N GLU A 254 7.38 12.61 6.18
CA GLU A 254 7.49 12.87 7.61
C GLU A 254 7.24 11.55 8.36
N ALA A 255 7.86 11.37 9.53
CA ALA A 255 7.88 10.07 10.21
C ALA A 255 6.47 9.53 10.52
N GLN A 256 5.50 10.42 10.75
CA GLN A 256 4.10 10.08 11.05
C GLN A 256 3.27 9.69 9.82
N VAL A 257 3.82 9.83 8.60
CA VAL A 257 3.18 9.38 7.34
C VAL A 257 4.07 8.42 6.56
N ASP A 258 5.24 8.07 7.10
CA ASP A 258 6.19 7.12 6.54
C ASP A 258 5.70 5.69 6.83
N SER A 259 5.16 5.05 5.80
CA SER A 259 4.48 3.76 5.86
C SER A 259 5.42 2.67 6.35
N LYS A 260 6.69 2.69 5.90
CA LYS A 260 7.73 1.76 6.37
C LYS A 260 7.96 1.88 7.86
N LYS A 261 8.21 3.09 8.36
CA LYS A 261 8.46 3.31 9.79
C LYS A 261 7.27 2.92 10.64
N ILE A 262 6.06 3.28 10.20
CA ILE A 262 4.82 2.88 10.87
C ILE A 262 4.74 1.36 10.92
N ARG A 263 4.93 0.67 9.78
CA ARG A 263 4.86 -0.79 9.69
C ARG A 263 5.89 -1.48 10.58
N GLU A 264 7.15 -1.05 10.54
CA GLU A 264 8.22 -1.60 11.37
C GLU A 264 7.93 -1.39 12.86
N THR A 265 7.44 -0.22 13.23
CA THR A 265 7.06 0.09 14.61
C THR A 265 5.90 -0.79 15.07
N GLU A 266 4.83 -0.89 14.28
CA GLU A 266 3.65 -1.69 14.61
C GLU A 266 3.97 -3.19 14.72
N ARG A 267 4.80 -3.70 13.82
CA ARG A 267 5.31 -5.07 13.86
C ARG A 267 6.12 -5.34 15.13
N ALA A 268 7.05 -4.45 15.46
CA ALA A 268 7.87 -4.57 16.66
C ALA A 268 7.00 -4.53 17.94
N SER A 269 6.07 -3.58 18.01
CA SER A 269 5.13 -3.46 19.14
C SER A 269 4.23 -4.69 19.27
N THR A 270 3.76 -5.28 18.17
CA THR A 270 2.97 -6.51 18.20
C THR A 270 3.76 -7.70 18.76
N LEU A 271 5.04 -7.82 18.38
CA LEU A 271 5.91 -8.86 18.94
C LEU A 271 6.17 -8.66 20.44
N ILE A 272 6.28 -7.41 20.89
CA ILE A 272 6.40 -7.08 22.31
C ILE A 272 5.11 -7.48 23.06
N SER A 273 3.93 -7.12 22.56
CA SER A 273 2.66 -7.50 23.20
C SER A 273 2.46 -9.03 23.25
N TRP A 274 2.95 -9.77 22.24
CA TRP A 274 2.95 -11.23 22.28
C TRP A 274 3.91 -11.78 23.35
N PHE A 275 5.09 -11.18 23.48
CA PHE A 275 6.03 -11.52 24.54
C PHE A 275 5.44 -11.25 25.94
N ASP A 276 4.77 -10.12 26.13
CA ASP A 276 4.09 -9.81 27.40
C ASP A 276 2.99 -10.83 27.73
N LEU A 277 2.24 -11.29 26.72
CA LEU A 277 1.28 -12.38 26.88
C LEU A 277 1.98 -13.68 27.29
N ARG A 278 3.07 -14.05 26.61
CA ARG A 278 3.86 -15.24 26.93
C ARG A 278 4.38 -15.23 28.36
N GLU A 279 4.91 -14.10 28.83
CA GLU A 279 5.45 -13.96 30.19
C GLU A 279 4.38 -14.21 31.27
N VAL A 280 3.13 -13.86 31.01
CA VAL A 280 2.02 -14.14 31.94
C VAL A 280 1.52 -15.58 31.79
N ALA A 281 1.34 -16.04 30.55
CA ALA A 281 0.73 -17.34 30.28
C ALA A 281 1.63 -18.52 30.64
N ARG A 282 2.97 -18.35 30.61
CA ARG A 282 3.93 -19.42 30.96
C ARG A 282 3.81 -19.91 32.41
N ASP A 283 3.21 -19.11 33.30
CA ASP A 283 2.97 -19.50 34.69
C ASP A 283 1.87 -20.57 34.80
N TYR A 284 1.09 -20.77 33.73
CA TYR A 284 -0.05 -21.69 33.68
C TYR A 284 0.12 -22.78 32.62
N ILE A 285 0.82 -22.50 31.51
CA ILE A 285 0.91 -23.42 30.37
C ILE A 285 2.32 -23.46 29.77
N ASP A 286 2.63 -24.52 29.02
CA ASP A 286 3.80 -24.56 28.13
C ASP A 286 3.53 -23.74 26.86
N PHE A 287 3.66 -22.42 26.97
CA PHE A 287 3.31 -21.46 25.91
C PHE A 287 4.15 -21.63 24.65
N ASP A 288 5.35 -22.20 24.77
CA ASP A 288 6.27 -22.39 23.64
C ASP A 288 5.77 -23.47 22.66
N ARG A 289 4.88 -24.37 23.11
CA ARG A 289 4.22 -25.37 22.24
C ARG A 289 3.26 -24.77 21.22
N LEU A 290 2.89 -23.49 21.36
CA LEU A 290 2.01 -22.82 20.41
C LEU A 290 2.69 -22.56 19.05
N GLU A 291 4.03 -22.68 18.97
CA GLU A 291 4.84 -22.58 17.73
C GLU A 291 4.52 -21.36 16.83
N VAL A 292 4.10 -20.25 17.44
CA VAL A 292 3.71 -19.05 16.70
C VAL A 292 4.93 -18.34 16.12
N SER A 293 5.03 -18.29 14.79
CA SER A 293 6.12 -17.59 14.11
C SER A 293 5.98 -16.06 14.20
N SER A 294 7.11 -15.36 14.28
CA SER A 294 7.15 -13.90 14.25
C SER A 294 6.55 -13.34 12.95
N SER A 295 6.77 -14.01 11.81
CA SER A 295 6.21 -13.61 10.51
C SER A 295 4.68 -13.61 10.50
N SER A 296 4.05 -14.57 11.20
CA SER A 296 2.59 -14.65 11.28
C SER A 296 2.01 -13.50 12.10
N LEU A 297 2.62 -13.17 13.24
CA LEU A 297 2.22 -12.01 14.05
C LEU A 297 2.41 -10.69 13.31
N GLN A 298 3.53 -10.55 12.59
CA GLN A 298 3.78 -9.39 11.74
C GLN A 298 2.73 -9.24 10.63
N SER A 299 2.28 -10.36 10.03
CA SER A 299 1.22 -10.37 9.03
C SER A 299 -0.13 -9.92 9.61
N LEU A 300 -0.46 -10.35 10.83
CA LEU A 300 -1.65 -9.86 11.55
C LEU A 300 -1.57 -8.35 11.79
N SER A 301 -0.41 -7.85 12.26
CA SER A 301 -0.19 -6.41 12.43
C SER A 301 -0.29 -5.64 11.11
N ASP A 302 0.21 -6.19 10.00
CA ASP A 302 0.10 -5.55 8.68
C ASP A 302 -1.35 -5.43 8.21
N THR A 303 -2.21 -6.37 8.63
CA THR A 303 -3.62 -6.43 8.22
C THR A 303 -4.51 -5.58 9.12
N TYR A 304 -4.39 -5.73 10.44
CA TYR A 304 -5.29 -5.16 11.44
C TYR A 304 -4.70 -3.93 12.16
N GLY A 305 -3.38 -3.77 12.14
CA GLY A 305 -2.66 -2.73 12.89
C GLY A 305 -2.43 -3.09 14.34
N PHE A 306 -1.38 -2.47 14.91
CA PHE A 306 -0.93 -2.75 16.26
C PHE A 306 -2.02 -2.54 17.31
N THR A 307 -2.82 -1.47 17.24
CA THR A 307 -3.83 -1.17 18.25
C THR A 307 -4.84 -2.32 18.42
N ALA A 308 -5.36 -2.85 17.31
CA ALA A 308 -6.29 -3.98 17.36
C ALA A 308 -5.61 -5.26 17.86
N CYS A 309 -4.37 -5.52 17.41
CA CYS A 309 -3.57 -6.64 17.90
C CYS A 309 -3.34 -6.56 19.41
N ASP A 310 -2.92 -5.41 19.92
CA ASP A 310 -2.63 -5.18 21.33
C ASP A 310 -3.88 -5.33 22.20
N GLU A 311 -5.03 -4.84 21.75
CA GLU A 311 -6.30 -5.01 22.47
C GLU A 311 -6.70 -6.50 22.58
N VAL A 312 -6.61 -7.26 21.49
CA VAL A 312 -6.89 -8.71 21.51
C VAL A 312 -5.90 -9.46 22.39
N LEU A 313 -4.60 -9.17 22.26
CA LEU A 313 -3.56 -9.83 23.07
C LEU A 313 -3.69 -9.50 24.56
N ARG A 314 -4.01 -8.25 24.90
CA ARG A 314 -4.28 -7.85 26.29
C ARG A 314 -5.53 -8.51 26.85
N ALA A 315 -6.58 -8.67 26.05
CA ALA A 315 -7.77 -9.40 26.49
C ALA A 315 -7.43 -10.85 26.85
N ILE A 316 -6.67 -11.54 26.00
CA ILE A 316 -6.20 -12.92 26.28
C ILE A 316 -5.33 -12.95 27.54
N ARG A 317 -4.41 -11.99 27.68
CA ARG A 317 -3.54 -11.88 28.86
C ARG A 317 -4.35 -11.70 30.16
N ASN A 318 -5.37 -10.86 30.12
CA ASN A 318 -6.25 -10.63 31.27
C ASN A 318 -7.08 -11.88 31.60
N ASP A 319 -7.51 -12.63 30.59
CA ASP A 319 -8.19 -13.92 30.79
C ASP A 319 -7.25 -14.94 31.47
N PHE A 320 -5.96 -14.98 31.10
CA PHE A 320 -4.97 -15.82 31.81
C PHE A 320 -4.82 -15.42 33.27
N HIS A 321 -4.79 -14.13 33.59
CA HIS A 321 -4.76 -13.68 34.99
C HIS A 321 -6.01 -14.09 35.78
N GLN A 322 -7.18 -14.10 35.13
CA GLN A 322 -8.45 -14.37 35.81
C GLN A 322 -8.74 -15.86 35.96
N TYR A 323 -8.45 -16.66 34.93
CA TYR A 323 -8.88 -18.06 34.85
C TYR A 323 -7.71 -19.06 34.86
N GLY A 324 -6.48 -18.61 34.61
CA GLY A 324 -5.27 -19.45 34.65
C GLY A 324 -5.38 -20.69 33.74
N GLU A 325 -5.11 -21.86 34.32
CA GLU A 325 -5.13 -23.15 33.62
C GLU A 325 -6.53 -23.55 33.09
N LEU A 326 -7.61 -23.07 33.72
CA LEU A 326 -8.99 -23.39 33.33
C LEU A 326 -9.34 -22.93 31.90
N LEU A 327 -8.52 -22.03 31.33
CA LEU A 327 -8.68 -21.64 29.93
C LEU A 327 -8.49 -22.81 28.97
N GLN A 328 -7.65 -23.80 29.29
CA GLN A 328 -7.43 -24.99 28.43
C GLN A 328 -8.70 -25.83 28.28
N GLU A 329 -9.59 -25.78 29.26
CA GLU A 329 -10.86 -26.52 29.27
C GLU A 329 -12.01 -25.71 28.64
N SER A 330 -11.75 -24.45 28.25
CA SER A 330 -12.76 -23.58 27.68
C SER A 330 -12.92 -23.82 26.18
N ASP A 331 -14.13 -24.15 25.73
CA ASP A 331 -14.51 -24.24 24.31
C ASP A 331 -14.13 -22.97 23.53
N ILE A 332 -14.14 -21.82 24.20
CA ILE A 332 -13.78 -20.53 23.61
C ILE A 332 -12.30 -20.45 23.25
N TYR A 333 -11.43 -21.05 24.07
CA TYR A 333 -9.97 -20.99 23.92
C TYR A 333 -9.38 -22.25 23.29
N GLN A 334 -10.17 -23.30 23.05
CA GLN A 334 -9.71 -24.50 22.36
C GLN A 334 -8.95 -24.17 21.06
N LEU A 335 -9.52 -23.30 20.21
CA LEU A 335 -8.87 -22.88 18.96
C LEU A 335 -7.57 -22.10 19.20
N PHE A 336 -7.43 -21.36 20.30
CA PHE A 336 -6.18 -20.67 20.62
C PHE A 336 -5.04 -21.66 20.87
N PHE A 337 -5.32 -22.79 21.52
CA PHE A 337 -4.31 -23.81 21.79
C PHE A 337 -4.03 -24.71 20.59
N GLU A 338 -5.03 -24.97 19.75
CA GLU A 338 -4.87 -25.78 18.53
C GLU A 338 -4.28 -25.00 17.34
N SER A 339 -4.73 -23.75 17.15
CA SER A 339 -4.32 -22.89 16.05
C SER A 339 -4.33 -21.41 16.46
N PRO A 340 -3.30 -20.95 17.21
CA PRO A 340 -3.28 -19.62 17.79
C PRO A 340 -3.45 -18.50 16.77
N ILE A 341 -2.81 -18.63 15.59
CA ILE A 341 -2.90 -17.64 14.53
C ILE A 341 -4.32 -17.55 13.96
N LEU A 342 -4.99 -18.69 13.76
CA LEU A 342 -6.37 -18.71 13.29
C LEU A 342 -7.31 -18.08 14.33
N TYR A 343 -7.14 -18.42 15.61
CA TYR A 343 -7.89 -17.80 16.71
C TYR A 343 -7.70 -16.28 16.76
N LEU A 344 -6.45 -15.81 16.71
CA LEU A 344 -6.14 -14.37 16.71
C LEU A 344 -6.78 -13.67 15.52
N ASN A 345 -6.71 -14.27 14.33
CA ASN A 345 -7.33 -13.73 13.13
C ASN A 345 -8.85 -13.61 13.28
N GLU A 346 -9.53 -14.65 13.80
CA GLU A 346 -10.97 -14.59 14.08
C GLU A 346 -11.35 -13.50 15.09
N ARG A 347 -10.57 -13.37 16.17
CA ARG A 347 -10.79 -12.34 17.20
C ARG A 347 -10.60 -10.95 16.63
N LEU A 348 -9.55 -10.72 15.85
CA LEU A 348 -9.26 -9.44 15.21
C LEU A 348 -10.32 -9.05 14.17
N ARG A 349 -10.79 -10.02 13.39
CA ARG A 349 -11.88 -9.82 12.44
C ARG A 349 -13.17 -9.39 13.16
N ARG A 350 -13.59 -10.12 14.20
CA ARG A 350 -14.77 -9.77 15.00
C ARG A 350 -14.63 -8.41 15.69
N HIS A 351 -13.42 -8.08 16.15
CA HIS A 351 -13.12 -6.78 16.75
C HIS A 351 -13.34 -5.64 15.76
N THR A 352 -12.83 -5.79 14.54
CA THR A 352 -12.96 -4.79 13.48
C THR A 352 -14.40 -4.64 13.01
N GLU A 353 -15.16 -5.73 12.93
CA GLU A 353 -16.60 -5.69 12.63
C GLU A 353 -17.39 -4.90 13.70
N LYS A 354 -17.06 -5.04 14.99
CA LYS A 354 -17.72 -4.28 16.07
C LYS A 354 -17.45 -2.78 15.97
N LEU A 355 -16.20 -2.39 15.69
CA LEU A 355 -15.82 -0.99 15.53
C LEU A 355 -16.48 -0.33 14.31
N ALA A 356 -16.83 -1.10 13.28
CA ALA A 356 -17.53 -0.58 12.10
C ALA A 356 -19.04 -0.33 12.34
N ILE A 357 -19.61 -0.87 13.41
CA ILE A 357 -21.05 -0.74 13.77
C ILE A 357 -21.26 0.35 14.84
N ALA A 358 -20.24 0.65 15.64
CA ALA A 358 -20.22 1.71 16.65
C ALA A 358 -19.91 3.08 16.02
#